data_AF-A0AB37W4U8-F1
#
_entry.id   AF-A0AB37W4U8-F1
#
_cell.length_a   1.000
_cell.length_b   1.000
_cell.length_c   1.000
_cell.angle_alpha   90.00
_cell.angle_beta   90.00
_cell.angle_gamma   90.00
#
_symmetry.space_group_name_H-M   'P 1'
#
loop_
_entity.id
_entity.type
_entity.pdbx_description
1 polymer ?
#
loop_
_entity_poly.entity_id
_entity_poly.type
_entity_poly.pdbx_seq_one_letter_code
_entity_poly.pdbx_strand_id
1 'polypeptide(L)'
;MLNQAAKKLSKMHVRRNPNLSIQSTAHYSQLSPPPQSATSSAFLSPTVPSRRGLLARSPPPSPSLPSLLPKHGKKTTQPSHSKLVKRILIGCCGVAFLLWIVLRQIYANSQGAATYEDGNEEEWEMVGGSQLPHEPVALALQDAKGKMRWTVSIPSDYEFPLRPAQYRDICHQSMEVSKEIRQEAKASAGFAKRMLNYYQQDQYYIDVQEAEQQGLLPPSKAAGRPKSFVEDEAIRDGISTEGLKVCDRTLTYVMETEDAGFGNTLMRLWMSYGLAKAEKRAFFVDDTRWPYGKYSSYFQPPPSANCLPPPPSHIVPCPHTARHIVVSGATLKSTFGHAFTDEWEDPTKMGVQRQSKIFNLARTGYEALFKLRSDDESYVLQRALEMYGEVKSEGGLSIAMHVRHGDKHPMEYQYQKDYIPLARYVDTARDLYIDLVEGGLKKKMAKRNLLSSPFSSFSTDSLTPRHTTSKMILASDDPLVYDSPELGPNSVRAQDRIVLATKAALEAAQSQPKKNTWIDEITGWEGGFYRDVFFSLGQPVGNAEDMKKVNEENSAVPESAMKLRELVGRAYLLDLSVLSKADTVVCTVSSTSCRLLAVMMGWGSAVQEGKWRNIDGQFDWKGIMW
;
A
#
# COMPACT_ATOMS: atom_id res chain seq x y z
N MET A 1 -17.50 -67.66 -0.14
CA MET A 1 -16.56 -66.87 0.69
C MET A 1 -16.15 -65.65 -0.13
N LEU A 2 -16.97 -64.60 -0.06
CA LEU A 2 -16.80 -63.42 0.79
C LEU A 2 -15.68 -62.50 0.28
N ASN A 3 -16.07 -61.44 -0.43
CA ASN A 3 -15.76 -60.05 -0.05
C ASN A 3 -16.28 -59.07 -1.11
N GLN A 4 -17.59 -58.82 -1.07
CA GLN A 4 -18.13 -57.49 -1.37
C GLN A 4 -18.03 -56.69 -0.06
N ALA A 5 -17.15 -55.69 -0.01
CA ALA A 5 -17.06 -54.78 1.12
C ALA A 5 -17.34 -53.35 0.64
N ALA A 6 -18.38 -52.78 1.21
CA ALA A 6 -19.02 -51.53 0.86
C ALA A 6 -18.10 -50.31 0.95
N LYS A 7 -18.07 -49.49 -0.12
CA LYS A 7 -17.71 -48.07 -0.03
C LYS A 7 -18.91 -47.30 0.54
N LYS A 8 -18.97 -47.15 1.85
CA LYS A 8 -19.81 -46.12 2.50
C LYS A 8 -19.08 -44.78 2.36
N LEU A 9 -19.54 -43.95 1.43
CA LEU A 9 -19.24 -42.51 1.41
C LEU A 9 -19.89 -41.88 2.65
N SER A 10 -19.07 -41.54 3.64
CA SER A 10 -19.49 -40.65 4.73
C SER A 10 -19.59 -39.23 4.15
N LYS A 11 -20.82 -38.77 3.90
CA LYS A 11 -21.14 -37.34 3.73
C LYS A 11 -20.80 -36.65 5.05
N MET A 12 -19.62 -36.06 5.14
CA MET A 12 -19.26 -35.17 6.24
C MET A 12 -19.89 -33.80 5.95
N HIS A 13 -21.11 -33.59 6.44
CA HIS A 13 -21.63 -32.22 6.59
C HIS A 13 -20.77 -31.53 7.66
N VAL A 14 -20.02 -30.51 7.24
CA VAL A 14 -19.39 -29.56 8.15
C VAL A 14 -20.53 -28.86 8.89
N ARG A 15 -20.81 -29.31 10.11
CA ARG A 15 -21.70 -28.61 11.04
C ARG A 15 -21.04 -27.29 11.41
N ARG A 16 -21.53 -26.18 10.84
CA ARG A 16 -21.30 -24.85 11.42
C ARG A 16 -22.01 -24.82 12.77
N ASN A 17 -21.26 -24.67 13.86
CA ASN A 17 -21.82 -24.31 15.15
C ASN A 17 -22.37 -22.86 15.05
N PRO A 18 -23.65 -22.60 15.34
CA PRO A 18 -24.23 -21.27 15.20
C PRO A 18 -24.09 -20.41 16.47
N ASN A 19 -23.02 -20.58 17.26
CA ASN A 19 -22.80 -19.83 18.50
C ASN A 19 -21.39 -19.24 18.57
N LEU A 20 -21.08 -18.34 17.65
CA LEU A 20 -20.01 -17.35 17.81
C LEU A 20 -20.60 -15.95 17.65
N SER A 21 -21.64 -15.68 18.44
CA SER A 21 -21.90 -14.33 18.91
C SER A 21 -21.12 -14.15 20.22
N ILE A 22 -19.98 -13.47 20.16
CA ILE A 22 -19.37 -12.96 21.39
C ILE A 22 -20.14 -11.66 21.71
N GLN A 23 -21.32 -11.81 22.29
CA GLN A 23 -21.92 -10.74 23.08
C GLN A 23 -21.24 -10.78 24.45
N SER A 24 -20.27 -9.92 24.69
CA SER A 24 -19.77 -9.67 26.05
C SER A 24 -20.55 -8.53 26.69
N THR A 25 -21.79 -8.80 27.10
CA THR A 25 -22.43 -8.02 28.16
C THR A 25 -22.02 -8.63 29.50
N ALA A 26 -20.94 -8.11 30.09
CA ALA A 26 -20.57 -8.45 31.47
C ALA A 26 -20.50 -7.17 32.31
N HIS A 27 -21.60 -6.92 33.03
CA HIS A 27 -21.63 -6.03 34.18
C HIS A 27 -20.57 -6.51 35.21
N TYR A 28 -19.56 -5.68 35.48
CA TYR A 28 -18.65 -5.93 36.59
C TYR A 28 -19.20 -5.28 37.86
N SER A 29 -19.72 -6.13 38.74
CA SER A 29 -20.04 -5.82 40.12
C SER A 29 -18.77 -5.50 40.93
N GLN A 30 -18.88 -4.45 41.74
CA GLN A 30 -17.95 -3.98 42.75
C GLN A 30 -17.48 -5.10 43.69
N LEU A 31 -16.17 -5.27 43.87
CA LEU A 31 -15.59 -5.86 45.08
C LEU A 31 -14.26 -5.17 45.39
N SER A 32 -14.28 -4.32 46.41
CA SER A 32 -13.11 -3.69 47.02
C SER A 32 -12.29 -4.72 47.81
N PRO A 33 -10.95 -4.63 47.87
CA PRO A 33 -10.17 -5.27 48.92
C PRO A 33 -9.81 -4.29 50.06
N PRO A 34 -9.81 -4.72 51.33
CA PRO A 34 -9.30 -3.93 52.45
C PRO A 34 -7.76 -4.07 52.61
N PRO A 35 -7.12 -3.18 53.39
CA PRO A 35 -5.66 -3.02 53.44
C PRO A 35 -5.06 -3.72 54.66
N GLN A 36 -3.94 -4.46 54.54
CA GLN A 36 -2.95 -4.63 55.63
C GLN A 36 -1.55 -4.97 55.11
N SER A 37 -0.57 -4.25 55.68
CA SER A 37 0.88 -4.43 55.55
C SER A 37 1.38 -5.56 56.45
N ALA A 38 2.46 -6.26 56.07
CA ALA A 38 3.70 -6.42 56.86
C ALA A 38 4.54 -7.64 56.44
N THR A 39 5.81 -7.34 56.14
CA THR A 39 7.05 -8.04 56.52
C THR A 39 7.57 -9.28 55.78
N SER A 40 8.89 -9.20 55.55
CA SER A 40 9.90 -10.27 55.41
C SER A 40 10.16 -10.76 53.98
N SER A 41 11.14 -10.21 53.26
CA SER A 41 12.60 -10.42 53.35
C SER A 41 13.09 -11.70 52.68
N ALA A 42 13.70 -11.57 51.50
CA ALA A 42 14.97 -12.20 51.15
C ALA A 42 15.44 -11.79 49.75
N PHE A 43 16.63 -11.17 49.75
CA PHE A 43 17.64 -11.02 48.70
C PHE A 43 17.67 -12.18 47.67
N LEU A 44 17.94 -12.02 46.37
CA LEU A 44 19.15 -11.48 45.73
C LEU A 44 18.93 -11.32 44.21
N SER A 45 19.29 -10.18 43.63
CA SER A 45 20.08 -10.08 42.37
C SER A 45 20.39 -8.61 42.05
N PRO A 46 21.65 -8.24 41.77
CA PRO A 46 22.05 -6.86 41.59
C PRO A 46 21.88 -6.40 40.15
N THR A 47 21.37 -5.18 40.07
CA THR A 47 21.19 -4.36 38.89
C THR A 47 22.50 -3.83 38.31
N VAL A 48 22.51 -3.70 36.99
CA VAL A 48 23.37 -2.77 36.24
C VAL A 48 22.93 -1.34 36.57
N PRO A 49 23.84 -0.35 36.68
CA PRO A 49 23.67 0.81 35.78
C PRO A 49 24.97 1.46 35.29
N SER A 50 24.99 1.66 33.97
CA SER A 50 25.28 2.89 33.21
C SER A 50 26.12 4.02 33.82
N ARG A 51 27.17 4.39 33.07
CA ARG A 51 27.98 5.60 33.15
C ARG A 51 27.31 6.77 32.40
N ARG A 52 27.40 8.00 32.95
CA ARG A 52 28.12 9.19 32.39
C ARG A 52 27.60 10.52 32.95
N GLY A 53 28.53 11.46 33.18
CA GLY A 53 28.33 12.89 33.45
C GLY A 53 29.37 13.38 34.45
N LEU A 54 30.60 13.71 34.02
CA LEU A 54 31.09 15.06 33.64
C LEU A 54 31.26 16.01 34.84
N LEU A 55 32.46 16.62 34.89
CA LEU A 55 32.95 17.69 35.77
C LEU A 55 33.67 17.24 37.07
N ALA A 56 35.01 17.25 37.06
CA ALA A 56 35.83 18.09 37.96
C ALA A 56 37.33 17.76 37.90
N ARG A 57 38.11 18.85 37.80
CA ARG A 57 39.56 19.05 37.86
C ARG A 57 40.37 18.10 38.75
N SER A 58 41.50 17.61 38.22
CA SER A 58 42.63 17.06 38.99
C SER A 58 43.61 18.17 39.44
N PRO A 59 44.24 18.04 40.63
CA PRO A 59 45.47 18.74 41.01
C PRO A 59 46.72 17.82 41.01
N PRO A 60 47.95 18.36 41.19
CA PRO A 60 49.18 17.97 40.49
C PRO A 60 50.12 17.03 41.28
N PRO A 61 51.27 16.58 40.69
CA PRO A 61 52.13 15.54 41.25
C PRO A 61 53.35 16.10 42.02
N SER A 62 53.89 15.31 42.96
CA SER A 62 55.30 15.28 43.45
C SER A 62 55.42 14.39 44.70
N PRO A 63 56.63 14.03 45.20
CA PRO A 63 57.88 13.64 44.54
C PRO A 63 58.50 12.34 45.14
N SER A 64 59.55 11.85 44.49
CA SER A 64 60.41 10.71 44.83
C SER A 64 61.34 10.90 46.04
N LEU A 65 61.75 9.81 46.71
CA LEU A 65 62.99 9.65 47.50
C LEU A 65 63.43 8.16 47.51
N PRO A 66 64.69 7.80 47.86
CA PRO A 66 65.59 7.11 46.93
C PRO A 66 66.16 5.78 47.47
N SER A 67 66.92 5.14 46.58
CA SER A 67 67.65 3.88 46.70
C SER A 67 68.66 3.77 47.85
N LEU A 68 68.73 2.59 48.46
CA LEU A 68 69.87 2.12 49.26
C LEU A 68 70.58 0.95 48.56
N LEU A 69 71.65 1.31 47.84
CA LEU A 69 72.97 0.65 47.85
C LEU A 69 73.17 -0.75 47.19
N PRO A 70 74.43 -1.11 46.80
CA PRO A 70 74.72 -1.37 45.38
C PRO A 70 75.63 -2.59 45.06
N LYS A 71 75.77 -2.82 43.74
CA LYS A 71 76.91 -3.40 42.95
C LYS A 71 77.40 -4.84 43.23
N HIS A 72 77.16 -5.72 42.25
CA HIS A 72 78.13 -6.51 41.44
C HIS A 72 77.33 -7.51 40.58
N GLY A 73 77.65 -7.93 39.36
CA GLY A 73 78.70 -7.66 38.39
C GLY A 73 78.20 -8.12 37.00
N LYS A 74 78.97 -7.85 35.94
CA LYS A 74 78.63 -8.17 34.54
C LYS A 74 78.22 -9.64 34.34
N LYS A 75 77.13 -9.89 33.61
CA LYS A 75 76.92 -11.13 32.83
C LYS A 75 76.28 -10.86 31.46
N THR A 76 77.05 -11.28 30.45
CA THR A 76 76.80 -11.73 29.08
C THR A 76 75.42 -11.54 28.42
N THR A 77 75.48 -10.93 27.23
CA THR A 77 74.49 -10.92 26.15
C THR A 77 74.08 -12.34 25.73
N GLN A 78 72.80 -12.69 25.87
CA GLN A 78 72.19 -13.87 25.23
C GLN A 78 71.47 -13.44 23.93
N PRO A 79 71.58 -14.20 22.83
CA PRO A 79 71.09 -13.79 21.53
C PRO A 79 69.56 -13.91 21.39
N SER A 80 69.03 -13.01 20.56
CA SER A 80 67.62 -12.75 20.30
C SER A 80 66.93 -13.92 19.56
N HIS A 81 66.38 -14.89 20.29
CA HIS A 81 65.40 -15.84 19.73
C HIS A 81 63.97 -15.27 19.64
N SER A 82 63.68 -14.12 20.27
CA SER A 82 62.32 -13.54 20.32
C SER A 82 61.88 -12.88 19.00
N LYS A 83 62.83 -12.43 18.16
CA LYS A 83 62.51 -11.81 16.87
C LYS A 83 62.08 -12.82 15.81
N LEU A 84 62.64 -14.04 15.83
CA LEU A 84 62.27 -15.09 14.89
C LEU A 84 60.88 -15.64 15.19
N VAL A 85 60.58 -15.90 16.46
CA VAL A 85 59.25 -16.36 16.90
C VAL A 85 58.17 -15.33 16.58
N LYS A 86 58.44 -14.03 16.77
CA LYS A 86 57.50 -12.96 16.36
C LYS A 86 57.27 -12.92 14.84
N ARG A 87 58.29 -13.12 14.02
CA ARG A 87 58.14 -13.16 12.55
C ARG A 87 57.34 -14.36 12.09
N ILE A 88 57.55 -15.53 12.70
CA ILE A 88 56.78 -16.74 12.41
C ILE A 88 55.31 -16.56 12.82
N LEU A 89 55.04 -15.98 13.99
CA LEU A 89 53.67 -15.69 14.44
C LEU A 89 52.95 -14.71 13.50
N ILE A 90 53.61 -13.63 13.08
CA ILE A 90 53.03 -12.68 12.11
C ILE A 90 52.79 -13.36 10.76
N GLY A 91 53.72 -14.22 10.32
CA GLY A 91 53.56 -15.04 9.11
C GLY A 91 52.35 -15.98 9.21
N CYS A 92 52.21 -16.70 10.33
CA CYS A 92 51.08 -17.59 10.57
C CYS A 92 49.74 -16.84 10.65
N CYS A 93 49.71 -15.65 11.28
CA CYS A 93 48.51 -14.80 11.27
C CYS A 93 48.17 -14.30 9.86
N GLY A 94 49.17 -13.95 9.05
CA GLY A 94 48.97 -13.56 7.65
C GLY A 94 48.43 -14.72 6.80
N VAL A 95 48.97 -15.92 6.96
CA VAL A 95 48.49 -17.13 6.28
C VAL A 95 47.09 -17.50 6.74
N ALA A 96 46.78 -17.41 8.04
CA ALA A 96 45.45 -17.64 8.57
C ALA A 96 44.43 -16.61 8.05
N PHE A 97 44.84 -15.34 7.89
CA PHE A 97 43.99 -14.29 7.31
C PHE A 97 43.74 -14.53 5.82
N LEU A 98 44.75 -14.95 5.06
CA LEU A 98 44.59 -15.34 3.66
C LEU A 98 43.70 -16.59 3.52
N LEU A 99 43.90 -17.60 4.36
CA LEU A 99 43.03 -18.77 4.44
C LEU A 99 41.60 -18.39 4.82
N TRP A 100 41.41 -17.43 5.73
CA TRP A 100 40.10 -16.91 6.08
C TRP A 100 39.44 -16.16 4.92
N ILE A 101 40.20 -15.38 4.14
CA ILE A 101 39.68 -14.73 2.92
C ILE A 101 39.30 -15.78 1.88
N VAL A 102 40.15 -16.78 1.62
CA VAL A 102 39.88 -17.84 0.65
C VAL A 102 38.69 -18.70 1.09
N LEU A 103 38.63 -19.10 2.36
CA LEU A 103 37.49 -19.81 2.94
C LEU A 103 36.22 -18.95 2.89
N ARG A 104 36.31 -17.64 3.17
CA ARG A 104 35.19 -16.71 3.02
C ARG A 104 34.76 -16.57 1.57
N GLN A 105 35.68 -16.66 0.61
CA GLN A 105 35.38 -16.57 -0.82
C GLN A 105 34.76 -17.86 -1.34
N ILE A 106 35.19 -19.02 -0.81
CA ILE A 106 34.55 -20.32 -1.06
C ILE A 106 33.17 -20.39 -0.38
N TYR A 107 33.04 -19.90 0.85
CA TYR A 107 31.76 -19.80 1.55
C TYR A 107 30.83 -18.73 0.96
N ALA A 108 31.35 -17.65 0.38
CA ALA A 108 30.55 -16.65 -0.34
C ALA A 108 30.16 -17.13 -1.75
N ASN A 109 30.94 -18.04 -2.36
CA ASN A 109 30.53 -18.72 -3.57
C ASN A 109 29.54 -19.85 -3.29
N SER A 110 29.63 -20.54 -2.15
CA SER A 110 28.62 -21.54 -1.73
C SER A 110 27.37 -20.89 -1.13
N GLN A 111 27.51 -19.71 -0.54
CA GLN A 111 26.43 -18.79 -0.22
C GLN A 111 26.41 -17.65 -1.24
N GLY A 112 26.25 -18.01 -2.53
CA GLY A 112 25.64 -17.09 -3.47
C GLY A 112 24.40 -16.52 -2.78
N ALA A 113 24.37 -15.20 -2.64
CA ALA A 113 23.41 -14.43 -1.87
C ALA A 113 22.09 -15.18 -1.67
N ALA A 114 21.71 -15.42 -0.40
CA ALA A 114 20.33 -15.67 -0.04
C ALA A 114 19.54 -14.41 -0.44
N THR A 115 19.21 -14.36 -1.73
CA THR A 115 18.12 -13.56 -2.25
C THR A 115 16.91 -14.15 -1.57
N TYR A 116 16.11 -13.31 -0.93
CA TYR A 116 14.77 -13.70 -0.54
C TYR A 116 14.02 -14.02 -1.84
N GLU A 117 14.16 -15.25 -2.33
CA GLU A 117 13.29 -15.83 -3.35
C GLU A 117 11.90 -15.89 -2.71
N ASP A 118 11.02 -15.03 -3.21
CA ASP A 118 9.59 -15.05 -2.92
C ASP A 118 9.08 -16.42 -3.39
N GLY A 119 8.78 -17.29 -2.44
CA GLY A 119 8.60 -18.71 -2.69
C GLY A 119 7.38 -18.99 -3.54
N ASN A 120 7.58 -19.16 -4.86
CA ASN A 120 6.82 -20.06 -5.73
C ASN A 120 7.46 -20.17 -7.13
N GLU A 121 8.76 -20.46 -7.23
CA GLU A 121 9.39 -20.65 -8.55
C GLU A 121 9.02 -22.04 -9.11
N GLU A 122 8.00 -22.08 -9.95
CA GLU A 122 7.88 -23.11 -10.98
C GLU A 122 9.15 -23.02 -11.85
N GLU A 123 9.86 -24.13 -12.01
CA GLU A 123 11.08 -24.21 -12.80
C GLU A 123 10.74 -23.91 -14.28
N TRP A 124 11.11 -22.73 -14.77
CA TRP A 124 10.91 -22.32 -16.16
C TRP A 124 12.11 -22.72 -17.01
N GLU A 125 11.85 -23.34 -18.16
CA GLU A 125 12.88 -23.70 -19.15
C GLU A 125 12.65 -22.91 -20.44
N MET A 126 13.70 -22.27 -20.98
CA MET A 126 13.63 -21.69 -22.32
C MET A 126 13.56 -22.79 -23.38
N VAL A 127 12.40 -22.93 -24.01
CA VAL A 127 12.18 -23.91 -25.08
C VAL A 127 12.40 -23.28 -26.44
N GLY A 128 13.33 -23.84 -27.22
CA GLY A 128 13.57 -23.43 -28.60
C GLY A 128 12.51 -24.00 -29.57
N GLY A 129 11.88 -23.13 -30.35
CA GLY A 129 10.91 -23.50 -31.38
C GLY A 129 11.11 -22.71 -32.68
N SER A 130 10.70 -23.28 -33.81
CA SER A 130 10.75 -22.62 -35.13
C SER A 130 9.48 -21.83 -35.47
N GLN A 131 8.42 -22.01 -34.69
CA GLN A 131 7.13 -21.33 -34.85
C GLN A 131 6.86 -20.40 -33.67
N LEU A 132 6.21 -19.27 -33.94
CA LEU A 132 5.77 -18.35 -32.88
C LEU A 132 4.66 -19.03 -32.05
N PRO A 133 4.74 -18.98 -30.71
CA PRO A 133 3.68 -19.50 -29.86
C PRO A 133 2.37 -18.75 -30.07
N HIS A 134 1.26 -19.48 -29.95
CA HIS A 134 -0.09 -18.91 -30.00
C HIS A 134 -0.50 -18.28 -28.65
N GLU A 135 0.31 -18.39 -27.60
CA GLU A 135 0.03 -17.77 -26.31
C GLU A 135 0.85 -16.48 -26.14
N PRO A 136 0.39 -15.49 -25.36
CA PRO A 136 1.17 -14.31 -25.03
C PRO A 136 2.44 -14.66 -24.25
N VAL A 137 3.61 -14.32 -24.78
CA VAL A 137 4.90 -14.82 -24.27
C VAL A 137 6.06 -13.87 -24.53
N ALA A 138 7.07 -13.86 -23.65
CA ALA A 138 8.35 -13.21 -23.92
C ALA A 138 9.28 -14.15 -24.71
N LEU A 139 9.81 -13.69 -25.85
CA LEU A 139 10.56 -14.50 -26.81
C LEU A 139 11.97 -13.96 -27.01
N ALA A 140 12.95 -14.87 -27.08
CA ALA A 140 14.29 -14.60 -27.58
C ALA A 140 14.35 -14.86 -29.09
N LEU A 141 14.84 -13.89 -29.86
CA LEU A 141 14.91 -13.92 -31.32
C LEU A 141 16.28 -13.45 -31.81
N GLN A 142 16.69 -13.91 -33.00
CA GLN A 142 17.85 -13.37 -33.70
C GLN A 142 17.44 -12.25 -34.63
N ASP A 143 18.06 -11.08 -34.45
CA ASP A 143 17.98 -9.95 -35.38
C ASP A 143 18.52 -10.38 -36.77
N ALA A 144 18.19 -9.65 -37.85
CA ALA A 144 18.71 -9.86 -39.20
C ALA A 144 20.26 -9.88 -39.26
N LYS A 145 20.93 -9.30 -38.25
CA LYS A 145 22.38 -9.30 -38.07
C LYS A 145 22.92 -10.52 -37.30
N GLY A 146 22.07 -11.47 -36.92
CA GLY A 146 22.43 -12.65 -36.12
C GLY A 146 22.66 -12.39 -34.62
N LYS A 147 22.28 -11.21 -34.12
CA LYS A 147 22.41 -10.88 -32.68
C LYS A 147 21.17 -11.36 -31.93
N MET A 148 21.37 -12.09 -30.83
CA MET A 148 20.28 -12.44 -29.90
C MET A 148 19.69 -11.17 -29.26
N ARG A 149 18.37 -11.06 -29.33
CA ARG A 149 17.53 -10.03 -28.72
C ARG A 149 16.27 -10.66 -28.16
N TRP A 150 15.47 -9.90 -27.44
CA TRP A 150 14.18 -10.38 -26.97
C TRP A 150 13.06 -9.34 -27.11
N THR A 151 11.84 -9.82 -27.28
CA THR A 151 10.62 -9.03 -27.40
C THR A 151 9.47 -9.77 -26.71
N VAL A 152 8.32 -9.12 -26.61
CA VAL A 152 7.06 -9.78 -26.22
C VAL A 152 6.22 -10.01 -27.47
N SER A 153 5.62 -11.19 -27.59
CA SER A 153 4.68 -11.53 -28.64
C SER A 153 3.30 -11.70 -28.04
N ILE A 154 2.35 -10.87 -28.45
CA ILE A 154 0.93 -11.00 -28.12
C ILE A 154 0.18 -11.22 -29.44
N PRO A 155 -0.40 -12.40 -29.68
CA PRO A 155 -1.11 -12.67 -30.92
C PRO A 155 -2.31 -11.75 -31.14
N SER A 156 -2.56 -11.37 -32.39
CA SER A 156 -3.56 -10.35 -32.77
C SER A 156 -5.03 -10.78 -32.59
N ASP A 157 -5.26 -12.06 -32.34
CA ASP A 157 -6.56 -12.67 -32.09
C ASP A 157 -6.97 -12.65 -30.62
N TYR A 158 -6.03 -12.34 -29.70
CA TYR A 158 -6.35 -12.18 -28.29
C TYR A 158 -7.12 -10.89 -28.04
N GLU A 159 -8.13 -10.99 -27.19
CA GLU A 159 -8.88 -9.84 -26.71
C GLU A 159 -8.08 -9.05 -25.68
N PHE A 160 -8.30 -7.73 -25.66
CA PHE A 160 -7.78 -6.83 -24.64
C PHE A 160 -8.87 -6.51 -23.61
N PRO A 161 -8.55 -6.45 -22.30
CA PRO A 161 -7.25 -6.75 -21.69
C PRO A 161 -6.99 -8.26 -21.55
N LEU A 162 -5.71 -8.66 -21.52
CA LEU A 162 -5.30 -10.04 -21.20
C LEU A 162 -5.68 -10.39 -19.76
N ARG A 163 -5.69 -11.69 -19.42
CA ARG A 163 -5.98 -12.14 -18.05
C ARG A 163 -4.85 -11.74 -17.08
N PRO A 164 -5.15 -11.52 -15.78
CA PRO A 164 -4.13 -11.20 -14.78
C PRO A 164 -2.97 -12.22 -14.73
N ALA A 165 -3.28 -13.52 -14.82
CA ALA A 165 -2.28 -14.58 -14.88
C ALA A 165 -1.33 -14.39 -16.08
N GLN A 166 -1.86 -14.14 -17.27
CA GLN A 166 -1.05 -13.93 -18.48
C GLN A 166 -0.12 -12.71 -18.34
N TYR A 167 -0.60 -11.61 -17.74
CA TYR A 167 0.25 -10.45 -17.49
C TYR A 167 1.41 -10.75 -16.53
N ARG A 168 1.13 -11.52 -15.46
CA ARG A 168 2.15 -11.98 -14.52
C ARG A 168 3.18 -12.85 -15.21
N ASP A 169 2.72 -13.82 -16.01
CA ASP A 169 3.57 -14.79 -16.69
C ASP A 169 4.49 -14.09 -17.70
N ILE A 170 3.97 -13.16 -18.52
CA ILE A 170 4.79 -12.35 -19.45
C ILE A 170 5.86 -11.57 -18.69
N CYS A 171 5.53 -10.96 -17.56
CA CYS A 171 6.51 -10.21 -16.76
C CYS A 171 7.59 -11.12 -16.17
N HIS A 172 7.21 -12.29 -15.65
CA HIS A 172 8.15 -13.27 -15.14
C HIS A 172 9.09 -13.77 -16.24
N GLN A 173 8.53 -14.21 -17.37
CA GLN A 173 9.29 -14.64 -18.55
C GLN A 173 10.21 -13.52 -19.07
N SER A 174 9.75 -12.27 -19.11
CA SER A 174 10.57 -11.14 -19.55
C SER A 174 11.79 -10.94 -18.66
N MET A 175 11.66 -11.13 -17.34
CA MET A 175 12.79 -11.02 -16.41
C MET A 175 13.81 -12.14 -16.62
N GLU A 176 13.36 -13.38 -16.79
CA GLU A 176 14.24 -14.53 -17.02
C GLU A 176 14.93 -14.45 -18.39
N VAL A 177 14.19 -14.21 -19.47
CA VAL A 177 14.76 -14.06 -20.82
C VAL A 177 15.77 -12.91 -20.88
N SER A 178 15.45 -11.76 -20.28
CA SER A 178 16.40 -10.63 -20.19
C SER A 178 17.65 -11.01 -19.41
N LYS A 179 17.51 -11.76 -18.32
CA LYS A 179 18.62 -12.19 -17.46
C LYS A 179 19.51 -13.19 -18.18
N GLU A 180 18.95 -14.18 -18.87
CA GLU A 180 19.69 -15.20 -19.62
C GLU A 180 20.47 -14.60 -20.79
N ILE A 181 19.82 -13.80 -21.65
CA ILE A 181 20.50 -13.16 -22.80
C ILE A 181 21.64 -12.24 -22.33
N ARG A 182 21.44 -11.51 -21.22
CA ARG A 182 22.49 -10.67 -20.63
C ARG A 182 23.63 -11.51 -20.06
N GLN A 183 23.35 -12.68 -19.50
CA GLN A 183 24.38 -13.59 -18.97
C GLN A 183 25.18 -14.21 -20.10
N GLU A 184 24.54 -14.72 -21.14
CA GLU A 184 25.22 -15.28 -22.32
C GLU A 184 26.13 -14.24 -22.98
N ALA A 185 25.62 -13.03 -23.18
CA ALA A 185 26.41 -11.96 -23.79
C ALA A 185 27.58 -11.47 -22.91
N LYS A 186 27.50 -11.63 -21.58
CA LYS A 186 28.51 -11.18 -20.61
C LYS A 186 29.36 -12.32 -20.02
N ALA A 187 29.16 -13.57 -20.44
CA ALA A 187 30.00 -14.71 -20.03
C ALA A 187 31.50 -14.50 -20.35
N SER A 188 31.85 -13.52 -21.19
CA SER A 188 33.22 -13.08 -21.49
C SER A 188 33.82 -12.06 -20.51
N ALA A 189 33.02 -11.39 -19.68
CA ALA A 189 33.46 -10.29 -18.82
C ALA A 189 32.84 -10.46 -17.41
N GLY A 190 33.57 -11.12 -16.51
CA GLY A 190 33.14 -11.55 -15.16
C GLY A 190 32.73 -10.43 -14.19
N PHE A 191 31.64 -9.73 -14.49
CA PHE A 191 31.06 -8.68 -13.67
C PHE A 191 29.73 -9.14 -13.05
N ALA A 192 29.46 -8.68 -11.82
CA ALA A 192 28.36 -9.14 -10.98
C ALA A 192 26.96 -8.99 -11.62
N LYS A 193 26.07 -9.92 -11.25
CA LYS A 193 24.62 -9.91 -11.54
C LYS A 193 23.99 -8.61 -11.04
N ARG A 194 23.81 -7.61 -11.91
CA ARG A 194 23.09 -6.37 -11.56
C ARG A 194 21.72 -6.35 -12.24
N MET A 195 20.67 -6.31 -11.42
CA MET A 195 19.31 -5.99 -11.86
C MET A 195 19.33 -4.62 -12.57
N LEU A 196 18.50 -4.45 -13.61
CA LEU A 196 18.39 -3.17 -14.30
C LEU A 196 17.74 -2.16 -13.35
N ASN A 197 18.26 -0.92 -13.31
CA ASN A 197 17.58 0.16 -12.60
C ASN A 197 16.23 0.49 -13.28
N TYR A 198 15.35 1.22 -12.61
CA TYR A 198 13.98 1.50 -13.07
C TYR A 198 13.87 2.05 -14.50
N TYR A 199 14.72 3.03 -14.85
CA TYR A 199 14.76 3.64 -16.19
C TYR A 199 15.84 3.08 -17.11
N GLN A 200 16.55 2.03 -16.69
CA GLN A 200 17.65 1.48 -17.47
C GLN A 200 17.10 0.63 -18.62
N GLN A 201 17.31 1.12 -19.84
CA GLN A 201 16.98 0.37 -21.06
C GLN A 201 17.82 -0.89 -21.19
N ASP A 202 17.16 -2.01 -21.44
CA ASP A 202 17.84 -3.24 -21.81
C ASP A 202 18.32 -3.14 -23.27
N GLN A 203 19.63 -3.34 -23.48
CA GLN A 203 20.27 -3.25 -24.78
C GLN A 203 19.86 -4.39 -25.73
N TYR A 204 19.30 -5.48 -25.18
CA TYR A 204 18.86 -6.64 -25.94
C TYR A 204 17.35 -6.63 -26.18
N TYR A 205 16.61 -5.73 -25.54
CA TYR A 205 15.18 -5.60 -25.79
C TYR A 205 14.92 -4.89 -27.12
N ILE A 206 13.96 -5.41 -27.89
CA ILE A 206 13.40 -4.76 -29.07
C ILE A 206 11.90 -4.55 -28.83
N ASP A 207 11.41 -3.34 -29.11
CA ASP A 207 9.99 -3.02 -28.93
C ASP A 207 9.14 -3.75 -29.98
N VAL A 208 7.90 -4.10 -29.64
CA VAL A 208 7.00 -4.89 -30.51
C VAL A 208 6.83 -4.22 -31.88
N GLN A 209 6.68 -2.89 -31.92
CA GLN A 209 6.55 -2.17 -33.18
C GLN A 209 7.82 -2.25 -34.04
N GLU A 210 8.99 -2.21 -33.41
CA GLU A 210 10.28 -2.33 -34.11
C GLU A 210 10.51 -3.77 -34.59
N ALA A 211 10.10 -4.76 -33.80
CA ALA A 211 10.15 -6.17 -34.18
C ALA A 211 9.23 -6.47 -35.39
N GLU A 212 8.03 -5.89 -35.45
CA GLU A 212 7.15 -5.96 -36.62
C GLU A 212 7.80 -5.32 -37.86
N GLN A 213 8.43 -4.14 -37.71
CA GLN A 213 9.12 -3.44 -38.82
C GLN A 213 10.33 -4.22 -39.36
N GLN A 214 11.01 -4.99 -38.51
CA GLN A 214 12.12 -5.86 -38.90
C GLN A 214 11.65 -7.22 -39.44
N GLY A 215 10.34 -7.49 -39.46
CA GLY A 215 9.77 -8.76 -39.92
C GLY A 215 9.99 -9.92 -38.95
N LEU A 216 10.30 -9.63 -37.68
CA LEU A 216 10.48 -10.63 -36.61
C LEU A 216 9.13 -11.09 -36.03
N LEU A 217 8.13 -10.22 -36.06
CA LEU A 217 6.76 -10.49 -35.62
C LEU A 217 5.75 -10.21 -36.75
N PRO A 218 4.60 -10.92 -36.77
CA PRO A 218 3.55 -10.64 -37.73
C PRO A 218 2.94 -9.24 -37.48
N PRO A 219 2.50 -8.53 -38.54
CA PRO A 219 1.96 -7.18 -38.39
C PRO A 219 0.67 -7.19 -37.56
N SER A 220 0.58 -6.23 -36.65
CA SER A 220 -0.61 -5.99 -35.84
C SER A 220 -1.80 -5.54 -36.70
N LYS A 221 -3.01 -5.98 -36.33
CA LYS A 221 -4.24 -5.49 -36.96
C LYS A 221 -4.52 -4.08 -36.46
N ALA A 222 -4.62 -3.12 -37.39
CA ALA A 222 -5.05 -1.76 -37.09
C ALA A 222 -6.53 -1.77 -36.69
N ALA A 223 -6.80 -1.98 -35.41
CA ALA A 223 -8.09 -1.72 -34.81
C ALA A 223 -8.14 -0.23 -34.44
N GLY A 224 -9.29 0.42 -34.66
CA GLY A 224 -9.56 1.72 -34.05
C GLY A 224 -9.56 1.62 -32.52
N ARG A 225 -9.99 2.68 -31.83
CA ARG A 225 -10.09 2.67 -30.37
C ARG A 225 -10.88 1.43 -29.89
N PRO A 226 -10.30 0.55 -29.04
CA PRO A 226 -11.04 -0.58 -28.53
C PRO A 226 -12.24 -0.10 -27.69
N LYS A 227 -13.38 -0.78 -27.81
CA LYS A 227 -14.61 -0.45 -27.08
C LYS A 227 -14.46 -0.56 -25.55
N SER A 228 -13.42 -1.24 -25.10
CA SER A 228 -13.10 -1.52 -23.70
C SER A 228 -12.49 -0.30 -22.97
N PHE A 229 -11.97 0.67 -23.72
CA PHE A 229 -11.33 1.86 -23.17
C PHE A 229 -12.37 2.89 -22.75
N VAL A 230 -12.22 3.43 -21.55
CA VAL A 230 -13.04 4.55 -21.04
C VAL A 230 -12.95 5.74 -22.01
N GLU A 231 -14.09 6.31 -22.39
CA GLU A 231 -14.16 7.50 -23.23
C GLU A 231 -13.54 8.70 -22.52
N ASP A 232 -12.71 9.48 -23.21
CA ASP A 232 -12.08 10.68 -22.66
C ASP A 232 -12.98 11.91 -22.83
N GLU A 233 -12.58 13.03 -22.22
CA GLU A 233 -13.32 14.31 -22.31
C GLU A 233 -13.60 14.70 -23.77
N ALA A 234 -12.64 14.52 -24.69
CA ALA A 234 -12.80 14.87 -26.11
C ALA A 234 -13.86 14.02 -26.81
N ILE A 235 -13.87 12.70 -26.59
CA ILE A 235 -14.85 11.79 -27.17
C ILE A 235 -16.26 12.09 -26.62
N ARG A 236 -16.38 12.31 -25.30
CA ARG A 236 -17.68 12.66 -24.71
C ARG A 236 -18.20 13.99 -25.26
N ASP A 237 -17.32 14.94 -25.53
CA ASP A 237 -17.68 16.25 -26.09
C ASP A 237 -17.95 16.19 -27.61
N GLY A 238 -17.93 15.00 -28.23
CA GLY A 238 -18.31 14.76 -29.62
C GLY A 238 -17.19 15.01 -30.63
N ILE A 239 -15.94 15.14 -30.18
CA ILE A 239 -14.79 15.32 -31.06
C ILE A 239 -14.47 14.00 -31.76
N SER A 240 -14.49 14.00 -33.09
CA SER A 240 -14.17 12.83 -33.90
C SER A 240 -12.71 12.41 -33.69
N THR A 241 -12.49 11.10 -33.57
CA THR A 241 -11.15 10.49 -33.49
C THR A 241 -10.58 10.16 -34.87
N GLU A 242 -11.33 10.46 -35.94
CA GLU A 242 -10.93 10.20 -37.32
C GLU A 242 -9.69 11.02 -37.72
N GLY A 243 -8.68 10.34 -38.27
CA GLY A 243 -7.43 10.98 -38.73
C GLY A 243 -6.38 11.22 -37.64
N LEU A 244 -6.66 10.90 -36.37
CA LEU A 244 -5.64 10.94 -35.32
C LEU A 244 -4.58 9.85 -35.52
N LYS A 245 -3.34 10.16 -35.17
CA LYS A 245 -2.24 9.18 -35.16
C LYS A 245 -2.27 8.37 -33.86
N VAL A 246 -1.74 7.16 -33.92
CA VAL A 246 -1.44 6.36 -32.72
C VAL A 246 -0.43 7.12 -31.87
N CYS A 247 -0.64 7.13 -30.55
CA CYS A 247 0.27 7.77 -29.61
C CYS A 247 1.70 7.17 -29.72
N ASP A 248 2.75 7.97 -29.50
CA ASP A 248 4.14 7.46 -29.54
C ASP A 248 4.49 6.60 -28.31
N ARG A 249 3.97 6.99 -27.14
CA ARG A 249 4.16 6.27 -25.87
C ARG A 249 2.90 6.33 -25.03
N THR A 250 2.53 5.20 -24.45
CA THR A 250 1.32 5.10 -23.63
C THR A 250 1.55 4.35 -22.33
N LEU A 251 0.69 4.64 -21.36
CA LEU A 251 0.48 3.86 -20.16
C LEU A 251 -1.02 3.61 -20.04
N THR A 252 -1.42 2.34 -20.13
CA THR A 252 -2.81 1.92 -19.95
C THR A 252 -2.97 1.29 -18.57
N TYR A 253 -3.91 1.81 -17.76
CA TYR A 253 -4.25 1.21 -16.48
C TYR A 253 -5.51 0.34 -16.63
N VAL A 254 -5.39 -0.95 -16.31
CA VAL A 254 -6.50 -1.90 -16.30
C VAL A 254 -7.03 -1.97 -14.88
N MET A 255 -8.31 -1.62 -14.69
CA MET A 255 -8.96 -1.55 -13.38
C MET A 255 -9.31 -2.93 -12.80
N GLU A 256 -9.18 -4.00 -13.59
CA GLU A 256 -9.31 -5.37 -13.12
C GLU A 256 -8.37 -5.66 -11.93
N THR A 257 -8.93 -6.30 -10.92
CA THR A 257 -8.22 -6.61 -9.67
C THR A 257 -8.83 -7.83 -9.01
N GLU A 258 -7.99 -8.71 -8.47
CA GLU A 258 -8.40 -9.82 -7.59
C GLU A 258 -8.77 -9.31 -6.19
N ASP A 259 -8.21 -8.17 -5.79
CA ASP A 259 -8.55 -7.50 -4.54
C ASP A 259 -9.94 -6.86 -4.64
N ALA A 260 -10.81 -7.10 -3.66
CA ALA A 260 -12.08 -6.39 -3.57
C ALA A 260 -11.93 -4.92 -3.14
N GLY A 261 -10.73 -4.43 -2.82
CA GLY A 261 -10.55 -3.10 -2.25
C GLY A 261 -10.68 -1.96 -3.28
N PHE A 262 -11.78 -1.21 -3.24
CA PHE A 262 -11.99 -0.01 -4.09
C PHE A 262 -10.83 0.99 -3.96
N GLY A 263 -10.41 1.28 -2.72
CA GLY A 263 -9.33 2.23 -2.47
C GLY A 263 -7.98 1.81 -3.05
N ASN A 264 -7.71 0.51 -3.16
CA ASN A 264 -6.49 0.02 -3.82
C ASN A 264 -6.53 0.34 -5.31
N THR A 265 -7.65 0.10 -5.98
CA THR A 265 -7.84 0.49 -7.39
C THR A 265 -7.63 1.99 -7.57
N LEU A 266 -8.18 2.84 -6.69
CA LEU A 266 -7.97 4.29 -6.78
C LEU A 266 -6.51 4.71 -6.60
N MET A 267 -5.83 4.18 -5.58
CA MET A 267 -4.42 4.51 -5.37
C MET A 267 -3.56 4.12 -6.58
N ARG A 268 -3.82 2.92 -7.13
CA ARG A 268 -3.15 2.40 -8.33
C ARG A 268 -3.45 3.25 -9.56
N LEU A 269 -4.70 3.62 -9.77
CA LEU A 269 -5.13 4.51 -10.86
C LEU A 269 -4.43 5.87 -10.78
N TRP A 270 -4.45 6.51 -9.60
CA TRP A 270 -3.88 7.85 -9.42
C TRP A 270 -2.36 7.84 -9.59
N MET A 271 -1.68 6.87 -9.01
CA MET A 271 -0.23 6.72 -9.18
C MET A 271 0.14 6.41 -10.63
N SER A 272 -0.62 5.56 -11.32
CA SER A 272 -0.39 5.25 -12.75
C SER A 272 -0.55 6.48 -13.64
N TYR A 273 -1.56 7.33 -13.39
CA TYR A 273 -1.71 8.59 -14.11
C TYR A 273 -0.56 9.56 -13.81
N GLY A 274 -0.20 9.72 -12.53
CA GLY A 274 0.93 10.55 -12.12
C GLY A 274 2.23 10.12 -12.80
N LEU A 275 2.49 8.80 -12.82
CA LEU A 275 3.65 8.20 -13.48
C LEU A 275 3.61 8.44 -15.00
N ALA A 276 2.47 8.23 -15.66
CA ALA A 276 2.31 8.50 -17.09
C ALA A 276 2.64 9.96 -17.43
N LYS A 277 2.14 10.91 -16.64
CA LYS A 277 2.42 12.33 -16.82
C LYS A 277 3.90 12.67 -16.61
N ALA A 278 4.52 12.10 -15.59
CA ALA A 278 5.95 12.29 -15.33
C ALA A 278 6.83 11.74 -16.47
N GLU A 279 6.43 10.62 -17.06
CA GLU A 279 7.15 9.97 -18.17
C GLU A 279 6.74 10.47 -19.57
N LYS A 280 5.81 11.44 -19.64
CA LYS A 280 5.25 11.97 -20.89
C LYS A 280 4.61 10.87 -21.77
N ARG A 281 3.91 9.94 -21.13
CA ARG A 281 3.09 8.92 -21.79
C ARG A 281 1.64 9.40 -21.86
N ALA A 282 0.98 9.14 -22.99
CA ALA A 282 -0.48 9.26 -23.06
C ALA A 282 -1.13 8.20 -22.15
N PHE A 283 -2.19 8.57 -21.45
CA PHE A 283 -2.80 7.73 -20.43
C PHE A 283 -4.17 7.22 -20.87
N PHE A 284 -4.43 5.95 -20.61
CA PHE A 284 -5.71 5.30 -20.90
C PHE A 284 -6.18 4.46 -19.72
N VAL A 285 -7.49 4.27 -19.61
CA VAL A 285 -8.13 3.46 -18.57
C VAL A 285 -9.00 2.40 -19.26
N ASP A 286 -8.90 1.16 -18.78
CA ASP A 286 -9.79 0.06 -19.15
C ASP A 286 -10.57 -0.41 -17.91
N ASP A 287 -11.90 -0.42 -18.00
CA ASP A 287 -12.82 -0.78 -16.91
C ASP A 287 -13.61 -2.08 -17.18
N THR A 288 -13.25 -2.83 -18.21
CA THR A 288 -14.01 -3.98 -18.74
C THR A 288 -14.36 -5.03 -17.70
N ARG A 289 -13.39 -5.38 -16.85
CA ARG A 289 -13.52 -6.41 -15.81
C ARG A 289 -13.33 -5.83 -14.41
N TRP A 290 -13.68 -4.56 -14.22
CA TRP A 290 -13.62 -3.97 -12.90
C TRP A 290 -14.74 -4.52 -12.00
N PRO A 291 -14.45 -5.07 -10.79
CA PRO A 291 -15.47 -5.68 -9.93
C PRO A 291 -16.59 -4.74 -9.47
N TYR A 292 -16.38 -3.43 -9.63
CA TYR A 292 -17.29 -2.36 -9.24
C TYR A 292 -18.07 -1.77 -10.41
N GLY A 293 -18.05 -2.37 -11.60
CA GLY A 293 -18.80 -1.87 -12.77
C GLY A 293 -17.99 -0.91 -13.60
N LYS A 294 -18.61 0.17 -14.09
CA LYS A 294 -17.96 1.10 -15.04
C LYS A 294 -17.36 2.32 -14.36
N TYR A 295 -16.27 2.85 -14.90
CA TYR A 295 -15.63 4.09 -14.46
C TYR A 295 -16.61 5.27 -14.49
N SER A 296 -17.40 5.38 -15.56
CA SER A 296 -18.39 6.45 -15.78
C SER A 296 -19.56 6.42 -14.79
N SER A 297 -19.78 5.31 -14.07
CA SER A 297 -20.77 5.24 -12.99
C SER A 297 -20.40 6.13 -11.80
N TYR A 298 -19.12 6.49 -11.66
CA TYR A 298 -18.58 7.21 -10.50
C TYR A 298 -17.95 8.56 -10.86
N PHE A 299 -17.23 8.60 -11.98
CA PHE A 299 -16.36 9.71 -12.33
C PHE A 299 -16.74 10.34 -13.66
N GLN A 300 -16.37 11.61 -13.81
CA GLN A 300 -16.33 12.27 -15.10
C GLN A 300 -15.18 11.67 -15.94
N PRO A 301 -15.28 11.69 -17.28
CA PRO A 301 -14.23 11.24 -18.19
C PRO A 301 -12.83 11.75 -17.84
N PRO A 302 -11.79 10.93 -18.06
CA PRO A 302 -10.41 11.35 -17.88
C PRO A 302 -10.00 12.41 -18.93
N PRO A 303 -8.95 13.21 -18.64
CA PRO A 303 -8.41 14.18 -19.59
C PRO A 303 -8.01 13.55 -20.93
N SER A 304 -8.21 14.26 -22.04
CA SER A 304 -7.94 13.72 -23.37
C SER A 304 -6.45 13.49 -23.64
N ALA A 305 -6.17 12.37 -24.31
CA ALA A 305 -4.82 12.00 -24.76
C ALA A 305 -4.43 12.66 -26.11
N ASN A 306 -5.39 13.21 -26.87
CA ASN A 306 -5.20 13.78 -28.21
C ASN A 306 -4.56 12.82 -29.25
N CYS A 307 -4.63 11.51 -29.04
CA CYS A 307 -4.10 10.48 -29.94
C CYS A 307 -4.86 9.15 -29.77
N LEU A 308 -4.71 8.25 -30.74
CA LEU A 308 -5.33 6.92 -30.69
C LEU A 308 -4.53 5.96 -29.80
N PRO A 309 -5.20 5.08 -29.05
CA PRO A 309 -4.50 4.01 -28.35
C PRO A 309 -3.80 3.07 -29.36
N PRO A 310 -2.68 2.46 -28.97
CA PRO A 310 -1.98 1.48 -29.79
C PRO A 310 -2.80 0.20 -29.96
N PRO A 311 -2.48 -0.63 -30.97
CA PRO A 311 -3.05 -1.96 -31.09
C PRO A 311 -2.86 -2.79 -29.81
N PRO A 312 -3.82 -3.67 -29.45
CA PRO A 312 -3.70 -4.58 -28.31
C PRO A 312 -2.39 -5.34 -28.22
N SER A 313 -1.86 -5.81 -29.35
CA SER A 313 -0.61 -6.57 -29.41
C SER A 313 0.63 -5.76 -29.03
N HIS A 314 0.57 -4.43 -29.09
CA HIS A 314 1.68 -3.56 -28.70
C HIS A 314 1.66 -3.20 -27.21
N ILE A 315 0.55 -3.45 -26.51
CA ILE A 315 0.38 -3.09 -25.10
C ILE A 315 0.94 -4.22 -24.22
N VAL A 316 2.15 -4.02 -23.68
CA VAL A 316 2.90 -5.06 -22.96
C VAL A 316 3.10 -4.73 -21.47
N PRO A 317 3.10 -5.72 -20.56
CA PRO A 317 3.23 -5.45 -19.12
C PRO A 317 4.69 -5.21 -18.70
N CYS A 318 5.65 -5.81 -19.40
CA CYS A 318 7.08 -5.70 -19.15
C CYS A 318 7.83 -5.70 -20.51
N PRO A 319 9.01 -5.05 -20.62
CA PRO A 319 9.69 -4.24 -19.59
C PRO A 319 9.09 -2.84 -19.46
N HIS A 320 9.38 -2.14 -18.35
CA HIS A 320 8.91 -0.75 -18.11
C HIS A 320 9.34 0.24 -19.21
N THR A 321 10.44 -0.05 -19.90
CA THR A 321 10.99 0.79 -20.97
C THR A 321 10.25 0.66 -22.31
N ALA A 322 9.29 -0.27 -22.44
CA ALA A 322 8.49 -0.43 -23.66
C ALA A 322 7.69 0.84 -24.00
N ARG A 323 7.38 1.04 -25.29
CA ARG A 323 6.64 2.22 -25.76
C ARG A 323 5.22 2.28 -25.20
N HIS A 324 4.55 1.15 -25.16
CA HIS A 324 3.17 1.01 -24.69
C HIS A 324 3.12 0.02 -23.55
N ILE A 325 2.94 0.52 -22.32
CA ILE A 325 2.93 -0.32 -21.12
C ILE A 325 1.52 -0.47 -20.55
N VAL A 326 1.24 -1.63 -19.97
CA VAL A 326 0.02 -1.88 -19.20
C VAL A 326 0.32 -2.12 -17.73
N VAL A 327 -0.45 -1.44 -16.90
CA VAL A 327 -0.41 -1.56 -15.46
C VAL A 327 -1.73 -2.16 -15.00
N SER A 328 -1.68 -3.31 -14.35
CA SER A 328 -2.85 -4.01 -13.79
C SER A 328 -2.55 -4.44 -12.35
N GLY A 329 -3.53 -5.00 -11.65
CA GLY A 329 -3.31 -5.62 -10.33
C GLY A 329 -2.16 -6.64 -10.31
N ALA A 330 -1.97 -7.38 -11.41
CA ALA A 330 -0.95 -8.42 -11.53
C ALA A 330 0.47 -7.89 -11.76
N THR A 331 0.64 -6.67 -12.30
CA THR A 331 1.94 -6.12 -12.71
C THR A 331 2.46 -5.03 -11.77
N LEU A 332 1.82 -4.88 -10.60
CA LEU A 332 2.17 -3.85 -9.61
C LEU A 332 3.58 -4.02 -9.06
N LYS A 333 4.00 -5.24 -8.76
CA LYS A 333 5.36 -5.51 -8.27
C LYS A 333 6.41 -5.10 -9.31
N SER A 334 6.13 -5.32 -10.60
CA SER A 334 7.04 -4.91 -11.69
C SER A 334 7.06 -3.38 -11.89
N THR A 335 5.90 -2.71 -11.77
CA THR A 335 5.76 -1.27 -12.08
C THR A 335 6.10 -0.37 -10.89
N PHE A 336 5.66 -0.74 -9.68
CA PHE A 336 5.75 0.06 -8.45
C PHE A 336 6.62 -0.61 -7.37
N GLY A 337 7.39 -1.63 -7.75
CA GLY A 337 8.24 -2.44 -6.88
C GLY A 337 9.42 -1.72 -6.22
N HIS A 338 10.44 -2.51 -5.84
CA HIS A 338 11.67 -2.00 -5.26
C HIS A 338 12.36 -1.00 -6.19
N ALA A 339 12.48 -1.31 -7.49
CA ALA A 339 13.12 -0.43 -8.45
C ALA A 339 12.44 0.95 -8.56
N PHE A 340 11.10 0.98 -8.53
CA PHE A 340 10.34 2.24 -8.49
C PHE A 340 10.60 3.00 -7.20
N THR A 341 10.56 2.30 -6.07
CA THR A 341 10.74 2.89 -4.74
C THR A 341 12.12 3.54 -4.62
N ASP A 342 13.18 2.86 -5.08
CA ASP A 342 14.55 3.36 -5.06
C ASP A 342 14.74 4.60 -5.95
N GLU A 343 14.03 4.68 -7.07
CA GLU A 343 14.08 5.82 -8.01
C GLU A 343 13.29 7.03 -7.50
N TRP A 344 12.10 6.78 -6.94
CA TRP A 344 11.15 7.83 -6.61
C TRP A 344 11.22 8.29 -5.15
N GLU A 345 11.86 7.56 -4.25
CA GLU A 345 12.16 8.06 -2.91
C GLU A 345 13.32 9.07 -2.95
N ASP A 346 13.27 10.07 -2.07
CA ASP A 346 14.44 10.93 -1.83
C ASP A 346 15.36 10.28 -0.79
N PRO A 347 16.58 9.81 -1.15
CA PRO A 347 17.50 9.19 -0.21
C PRO A 347 18.12 10.19 0.77
N THR A 348 18.00 11.50 0.52
CA THR A 348 18.56 12.56 1.39
C THR A 348 17.63 12.93 2.55
N LYS A 349 16.38 12.46 2.53
CA LYS A 349 15.36 12.74 3.56
C LYS A 349 15.17 11.54 4.47
N MET A 350 14.46 11.76 5.58
CA MET A 350 14.16 10.73 6.58
C MET A 350 12.65 10.53 6.73
N GLY A 351 12.24 9.31 7.06
CA GLY A 351 10.83 8.93 7.29
C GLY A 351 9.92 9.26 6.11
N VAL A 352 8.70 9.73 6.40
CA VAL A 352 7.70 10.11 5.40
C VAL A 352 8.24 11.10 4.35
N GLN A 353 9.16 11.99 4.70
CA GLN A 353 9.66 13.02 3.77
C GLN A 353 10.32 12.44 2.50
N ARG A 354 10.82 11.20 2.57
CA ARG A 354 11.34 10.45 1.42
C ARG A 354 10.27 10.20 0.36
N GLN A 355 9.01 10.07 0.76
CA GLN A 355 7.86 9.73 -0.08
C GLN A 355 7.24 10.92 -0.80
N SER A 356 7.77 12.14 -0.63
CA SER A 356 7.14 13.37 -1.17
C SER A 356 6.89 13.32 -2.68
N LYS A 357 7.82 12.76 -3.47
CA LYS A 357 7.64 12.61 -4.92
C LYS A 357 6.56 11.57 -5.26
N ILE A 358 6.55 10.43 -4.57
CA ILE A 358 5.54 9.37 -4.75
C ILE A 358 4.15 9.91 -4.39
N PHE A 359 4.04 10.65 -3.30
CA PHE A 359 2.82 11.36 -2.92
C PHE A 359 2.37 12.32 -4.01
N ASN A 360 3.29 13.07 -4.62
CA ASN A 360 2.96 14.00 -5.69
C ASN A 360 2.42 13.31 -6.96
N LEU A 361 2.89 12.08 -7.26
CA LEU A 361 2.31 11.28 -8.34
C LEU A 361 0.85 10.95 -8.04
N ALA A 362 0.57 10.43 -6.84
CA ALA A 362 -0.81 10.14 -6.41
C ALA A 362 -1.68 11.41 -6.39
N ARG A 363 -1.14 12.55 -5.94
CA ARG A 363 -1.84 13.84 -5.92
C ARG A 363 -2.21 14.31 -7.33
N THR A 364 -1.28 14.20 -8.26
CA THR A 364 -1.50 14.55 -9.66
C THR A 364 -2.61 13.71 -10.29
N GLY A 365 -2.65 12.41 -9.98
CA GLY A 365 -3.72 11.51 -10.41
C GLY A 365 -5.07 11.82 -9.77
N TYR A 366 -5.08 12.11 -8.46
CA TYR A 366 -6.28 12.53 -7.75
C TYR A 366 -6.91 13.78 -8.39
N GLU A 367 -6.12 14.84 -8.60
CA GLU A 367 -6.63 16.11 -9.14
C GLU A 367 -7.17 15.97 -10.57
N ALA A 368 -6.59 15.07 -11.37
CA ALA A 368 -7.01 14.87 -12.75
C ALA A 368 -8.21 13.92 -12.91
N LEU A 369 -8.23 12.83 -12.14
CA LEU A 369 -9.15 11.69 -12.35
C LEU A 369 -10.26 11.58 -11.30
N PHE A 370 -10.12 12.21 -10.13
CA PHE A 370 -11.13 12.17 -9.09
C PHE A 370 -12.12 13.33 -9.24
N LYS A 371 -12.78 13.39 -10.39
CA LYS A 371 -13.91 14.28 -10.63
C LYS A 371 -15.17 13.46 -10.52
N LEU A 372 -15.93 13.65 -9.43
CA LEU A 372 -17.17 12.88 -9.22
C LEU A 372 -18.19 13.22 -10.31
N ARG A 373 -19.09 12.28 -10.59
CA ARG A 373 -20.29 12.54 -11.40
C ARG A 373 -21.07 13.74 -10.82
N SER A 374 -21.66 14.55 -11.70
CA SER A 374 -22.34 15.81 -11.35
C SER A 374 -23.26 15.71 -10.12
N ASP A 375 -24.14 14.71 -10.09
CA ASP A 375 -25.16 14.54 -9.05
C ASP A 375 -24.57 14.12 -7.69
N ASP A 376 -23.40 13.48 -7.72
CA ASP A 376 -22.66 13.05 -6.55
C ASP A 376 -21.79 14.19 -6.04
N GLU A 377 -21.17 14.94 -6.95
CA GLU A 377 -20.41 16.15 -6.63
C GLU A 377 -21.29 17.21 -5.94
N SER A 378 -22.47 17.50 -6.50
CA SER A 378 -23.41 18.47 -5.92
C SER A 378 -23.83 18.07 -4.51
N TYR A 379 -24.10 16.78 -4.31
CA TYR A 379 -24.45 16.23 -3.00
C TYR A 379 -23.31 16.39 -2.00
N VAL A 380 -22.08 16.02 -2.37
CA VAL A 380 -20.90 16.14 -1.51
C VAL A 380 -20.66 17.60 -1.12
N LEU A 381 -20.78 18.53 -2.07
CA LEU A 381 -20.60 19.96 -1.81
C LEU A 381 -21.66 20.49 -0.84
N GLN A 382 -22.93 20.17 -1.06
CA GLN A 382 -24.02 20.57 -0.17
C GLN A 382 -23.83 19.98 1.24
N ARG A 383 -23.50 18.68 1.33
CA ARG A 383 -23.28 18.00 2.60
C ARG A 383 -22.07 18.57 3.35
N ALA A 384 -20.99 18.87 2.64
CA ALA A 384 -19.81 19.50 3.25
C ALA A 384 -20.11 20.91 3.76
N LEU A 385 -20.94 21.69 3.05
CA LEU A 385 -21.38 23.01 3.51
C LEU A 385 -22.26 22.92 4.75
N GLU A 386 -23.22 21.99 4.78
CA GLU A 386 -24.07 21.73 5.95
C GLU A 386 -23.23 21.32 7.18
N MET A 387 -22.21 20.49 6.95
CA MET A 387 -21.44 19.89 8.04
C MET A 387 -20.34 20.81 8.57
N TYR A 388 -19.66 21.52 7.67
CA TYR A 388 -18.46 22.29 8.00
C TYR A 388 -18.63 23.80 7.85
N GLY A 389 -19.71 24.28 7.24
CA GLY A 389 -19.91 25.70 6.92
C GLY A 389 -19.97 26.57 8.17
N GLU A 390 -20.81 26.21 9.14
CA GLU A 390 -20.95 26.94 10.42
C GLU A 390 -19.64 26.91 11.21
N VAL A 391 -19.03 25.72 11.34
CA VAL A 391 -17.75 25.52 12.02
C VAL A 391 -16.67 26.42 11.43
N LYS A 392 -16.56 26.48 10.10
CA LYS A 392 -15.58 27.35 9.42
C LYS A 392 -15.89 28.84 9.60
N SER A 393 -17.16 29.22 9.58
CA SER A 393 -17.59 30.62 9.76
C SER A 393 -17.26 31.17 11.15
N GLU A 394 -17.33 30.31 12.17
CA GLU A 394 -17.01 30.66 13.56
C GLU A 394 -15.51 30.53 13.89
N GLY A 395 -14.69 30.16 12.90
CA GLY A 395 -13.26 29.91 13.09
C GLY A 395 -12.95 28.65 13.90
N GLY A 396 -13.90 27.70 13.91
CA GLY A 396 -13.79 26.38 14.49
C GLY A 396 -12.94 25.41 13.68
N LEU A 397 -12.80 24.19 14.19
CA LEU A 397 -12.02 23.12 13.56
C LEU A 397 -12.91 21.94 13.18
N SER A 398 -12.88 21.56 11.90
CA SER A 398 -13.55 20.35 11.44
C SER A 398 -12.62 19.14 11.48
N ILE A 399 -13.09 18.05 12.09
CA ILE A 399 -12.33 16.81 12.29
C ILE A 399 -13.06 15.66 11.62
N ALA A 400 -12.44 15.06 10.62
CA ALA A 400 -12.90 13.84 9.98
C ALA A 400 -12.25 12.62 10.65
N MET A 401 -13.03 11.56 10.81
CA MET A 401 -12.58 10.27 11.34
C MET A 401 -12.96 9.17 10.34
N HIS A 402 -11.99 8.32 10.01
CA HIS A 402 -12.24 7.15 9.17
C HIS A 402 -11.86 5.87 9.92
N VAL A 403 -12.88 5.07 10.27
CA VAL A 403 -12.74 3.83 11.02
C VAL A 403 -12.86 2.64 10.05
N ARG A 404 -11.81 1.81 9.97
CA ARG A 404 -11.79 0.59 9.14
C ARG A 404 -11.88 -0.65 10.01
N HIS A 405 -12.97 -1.41 9.88
CA HIS A 405 -13.14 -2.77 10.41
C HIS A 405 -13.22 -3.78 9.27
N GLY A 406 -13.40 -5.07 9.50
CA GLY A 406 -13.59 -6.07 8.45
C GLY A 406 -12.33 -6.89 8.19
N ASP A 407 -12.02 -7.15 6.92
CA ASP A 407 -10.87 -7.99 6.52
C ASP A 407 -9.49 -7.34 6.69
N LYS A 408 -9.42 -6.03 6.98
CA LYS A 408 -8.17 -5.31 7.23
C LYS A 408 -8.02 -5.00 8.70
N HIS A 409 -6.85 -5.34 9.24
CA HIS A 409 -6.45 -5.06 10.60
C HIS A 409 -5.29 -4.06 10.65
N PRO A 410 -5.14 -3.33 11.76
CA PRO A 410 -4.01 -2.44 12.05
C PRO A 410 -2.65 -3.12 11.87
N MET A 411 -1.64 -2.34 11.49
CA MET A 411 -0.24 -2.78 11.46
C MET A 411 0.41 -2.82 12.85
N GLU A 412 -0.10 -2.05 13.80
CA GLU A 412 0.39 -2.03 15.18
C GLU A 412 0.20 -3.39 15.84
N TYR A 413 1.29 -3.95 16.37
CA TYR A 413 1.33 -5.30 16.92
C TYR A 413 0.23 -5.60 17.93
N GLN A 414 -0.10 -4.63 18.80
CA GLN A 414 -1.15 -4.78 19.83
C GLN A 414 -2.53 -5.04 19.24
N TYR A 415 -2.82 -4.47 18.07
CA TYR A 415 -4.12 -4.51 17.42
C TYR A 415 -4.10 -5.32 16.12
N GLN A 416 -2.99 -5.99 15.78
CA GLN A 416 -2.86 -6.74 14.52
C GLN A 416 -3.92 -7.85 14.36
N LYS A 417 -4.46 -8.36 15.48
CA LYS A 417 -5.49 -9.41 15.51
C LYS A 417 -6.87 -8.89 15.92
N ASP A 418 -7.02 -7.58 16.07
CA ASP A 418 -8.25 -6.94 16.53
C ASP A 418 -8.43 -5.60 15.79
N TYR A 419 -9.32 -4.74 16.24
CA TYR A 419 -9.46 -3.38 15.75
C TYR A 419 -8.93 -2.37 16.78
N ILE A 420 -8.63 -1.16 16.32
CA ILE A 420 -8.25 -0.07 17.22
C ILE A 420 -9.52 0.44 17.93
N PRO A 421 -9.52 0.53 19.28
CA PRO A 421 -10.66 1.03 20.04
C PRO A 421 -11.10 2.43 19.58
N LEU A 422 -12.41 2.68 19.55
CA LEU A 422 -12.97 3.94 19.06
C LEU A 422 -12.57 5.11 19.96
N ALA A 423 -12.43 4.86 21.27
CA ALA A 423 -11.89 5.82 22.22
C ALA A 423 -10.55 6.45 21.75
N ARG A 424 -9.66 5.69 21.10
CA ARG A 424 -8.37 6.20 20.60
C ARG A 424 -8.55 7.20 19.45
N TYR A 425 -9.55 7.02 18.59
CA TYR A 425 -9.89 7.99 17.56
C TYR A 425 -10.38 9.29 18.18
N VAL A 426 -11.27 9.21 19.16
CA VAL A 426 -11.84 10.39 19.85
C VAL A 426 -10.78 11.12 20.67
N ASP A 427 -9.91 10.39 21.37
CA ASP A 427 -8.80 10.95 22.14
C ASP A 427 -7.83 11.68 21.19
N THR A 428 -7.47 11.08 20.06
CA THR A 428 -6.59 11.71 19.06
C THR A 428 -7.25 12.94 18.42
N ALA A 429 -8.56 12.90 18.18
CA ALA A 429 -9.32 14.05 17.70
C ALA A 429 -9.32 15.21 18.71
N ARG A 430 -9.47 14.90 20.01
CA ARG A 430 -9.33 15.89 21.09
C ARG A 430 -7.92 16.47 21.15
N ASP A 431 -6.89 15.63 21.08
CA ASP A 431 -5.50 16.08 21.08
C ASP A 431 -5.19 16.98 19.89
N LEU A 432 -5.69 16.65 18.70
CA LEU A 432 -5.59 17.50 17.51
C LEU A 432 -6.23 18.87 17.70
N TYR A 433 -7.44 18.90 18.27
CA TYR A 433 -8.12 20.14 18.57
C TYR A 433 -7.32 21.00 19.55
N ILE A 434 -6.84 20.40 20.64
CA ILE A 434 -5.99 21.07 21.63
C ILE A 434 -4.71 21.60 20.98
N ASP A 435 -4.01 20.80 20.18
CA ASP A 435 -2.75 21.20 19.54
C ASP A 435 -2.92 22.39 18.59
N LEU A 436 -3.95 22.36 17.74
CA LEU A 436 -4.15 23.34 16.67
C LEU A 436 -4.82 24.62 17.17
N VAL A 437 -5.84 24.49 18.02
CA VAL A 437 -6.63 25.62 18.51
C VAL A 437 -6.00 26.21 19.76
N GLU A 438 -5.74 25.39 20.78
CA GLU A 438 -5.21 25.86 22.08
C GLU A 438 -3.68 26.00 22.08
N GLY A 439 -2.96 25.09 21.43
CA GLY A 439 -1.49 25.09 21.33
C GLY A 439 -0.95 26.20 20.41
N GLY A 440 -1.71 26.55 19.35
CA GLY A 440 -1.44 27.72 18.52
C GLY A 440 -1.43 29.04 19.32
N LEU A 441 -2.23 29.12 20.39
CA LEU A 441 -2.25 30.28 21.30
C LEU A 441 -0.98 30.36 22.16
N LYS A 442 -0.43 29.23 22.61
CA LYS A 442 0.85 29.22 23.37
C LYS A 442 2.02 29.73 22.51
N LYS A 443 2.08 29.33 21.23
CA LYS A 443 3.10 29.83 20.28
C LYS A 443 2.90 31.32 19.94
N LYS A 444 1.67 31.80 19.81
CA LYS A 444 1.36 33.23 19.60
C LYS A 444 1.66 34.08 20.84
N MET A 445 1.34 33.61 22.05
CA MET A 445 1.70 34.29 23.31
C MET A 445 3.21 34.34 23.54
N ALA A 446 3.94 33.26 23.27
CA ALA A 446 5.41 33.25 23.35
C ALA A 446 6.05 34.27 22.40
N LYS A 447 5.47 34.45 21.20
CA LYS A 447 5.92 35.47 20.24
C LYS A 447 5.52 36.90 20.64
N ARG A 448 4.41 37.07 21.37
CA ARG A 448 3.95 38.38 21.90
C ARG A 448 4.75 38.83 23.12
N ASN A 449 5.16 37.90 23.98
CA ASN A 449 6.02 38.16 25.15
C ASN A 449 7.47 38.53 24.80
N LEU A 450 7.90 38.35 23.55
CA LEU A 450 9.20 38.81 23.04
C LEU A 450 9.17 40.26 22.51
N LEU A 451 7.98 40.86 22.39
CA LEU A 451 7.77 42.21 21.83
C LEU A 451 7.09 43.18 22.81
N SER A 452 6.76 42.76 24.02
CA SER A 452 6.13 43.61 25.04
C SER A 452 7.16 44.10 26.07
N SER A 453 7.39 45.42 26.07
CA SER A 453 8.10 46.17 27.12
C SER A 453 7.49 45.91 28.52
N PRO A 454 8.24 45.99 29.63
CA PRO A 454 7.81 45.55 30.97
C PRO A 454 6.73 46.43 31.63
N PHE A 455 6.11 47.35 30.90
CA PHE A 455 5.22 48.37 31.45
C PHE A 455 3.94 48.48 30.60
N SER A 456 3.06 47.48 30.68
CA SER A 456 1.65 47.70 30.42
C SER A 456 0.81 46.95 31.45
N SER A 457 0.22 47.76 32.31
CA SER A 457 -0.84 47.50 33.27
C SER A 457 -1.73 46.29 33.02
N PHE A 458 -1.97 45.55 34.10
CA PHE A 458 -3.16 44.74 34.39
C PHE A 458 -4.39 45.13 33.54
N SER A 459 -4.62 44.40 32.46
CA SER A 459 -5.95 44.24 31.90
C SER A 459 -6.48 42.90 32.39
N THR A 460 -7.49 42.96 33.24
CA THR A 460 -8.39 41.84 33.55
C THR A 460 -9.13 41.46 32.27
N ASP A 461 -8.44 40.75 31.36
CA ASP A 461 -9.13 40.04 30.30
C ASP A 461 -9.87 38.89 30.98
N SER A 462 -11.18 39.08 31.12
CA SER A 462 -12.14 38.04 31.44
C SER A 462 -11.78 36.78 30.67
N LEU A 463 -11.63 35.66 31.38
CA LEU A 463 -11.57 34.32 30.80
C LEU A 463 -12.90 34.07 30.06
N THR A 464 -13.05 34.58 28.84
CA THR A 464 -14.12 34.15 27.95
C THR A 464 -13.75 32.75 27.50
N PRO A 465 -14.52 31.71 27.82
CA PRO A 465 -14.36 30.43 27.18
C PRO A 465 -14.80 30.63 25.72
N ARG A 466 -13.85 30.96 24.84
CA ARG A 466 -14.08 30.84 23.40
C ARG A 466 -14.02 29.36 23.09
N HIS A 467 -15.12 28.65 23.38
CA HIS A 467 -15.39 27.36 22.77
C HIS A 467 -15.53 27.62 21.27
N THR A 468 -14.42 27.54 20.53
CA THR A 468 -14.53 27.46 19.08
C THR A 468 -15.26 26.16 18.77
N THR A 469 -16.25 26.21 17.89
CA THR A 469 -17.02 25.02 17.56
C THR A 469 -16.15 23.97 16.89
N SER A 470 -16.31 22.71 17.27
CA SER A 470 -15.67 21.59 16.60
C SER A 470 -16.70 20.51 16.30
N LYS A 471 -16.66 19.97 15.09
CA LYS A 471 -17.57 18.91 14.66
C LYS A 471 -16.76 17.70 14.21
N MET A 472 -17.14 16.54 14.72
CA MET A 472 -16.51 15.26 14.40
C MET A 472 -17.39 14.51 13.40
N ILE A 473 -16.87 14.31 12.19
CA ILE A 473 -17.58 13.61 11.13
C ILE A 473 -16.92 12.25 10.93
N LEU A 474 -17.73 11.19 10.87
CA LEU A 474 -17.27 9.82 10.85
C LEU A 474 -17.71 9.12 9.56
N ALA A 475 -16.79 8.35 8.97
CA ALA A 475 -17.13 7.27 8.07
C ALA A 475 -16.54 5.95 8.57
N SER A 476 -17.34 4.90 8.48
CA SER A 476 -16.95 3.52 8.76
C SER A 476 -17.66 2.56 7.82
N ASP A 477 -16.97 1.48 7.49
CA ASP A 477 -17.49 0.36 6.74
C ASP A 477 -18.26 -0.65 7.62
N ASP A 478 -18.28 -0.45 8.93
CA ASP A 478 -19.09 -1.21 9.88
C ASP A 478 -20.25 -0.34 10.40
N PRO A 479 -21.52 -0.67 10.07
CA PRO A 479 -22.66 0.14 10.47
C PRO A 479 -22.87 0.19 11.99
N LEU A 480 -22.36 -0.77 12.75
CA LEU A 480 -22.48 -0.79 14.21
C LEU A 480 -21.60 0.25 14.90
N VAL A 481 -20.54 0.72 14.23
CA VAL A 481 -19.64 1.74 14.77
C VAL A 481 -20.41 3.02 15.08
N TYR A 482 -21.37 3.40 14.24
CA TYR A 482 -22.15 4.64 14.42
C TYR A 482 -23.06 4.62 15.65
N ASP A 483 -23.43 3.44 16.15
CA ASP A 483 -24.30 3.28 17.32
C ASP A 483 -23.49 3.06 18.61
N SER A 484 -22.15 3.08 18.51
CA SER A 484 -21.27 2.83 19.65
C SER A 484 -21.29 3.97 20.66
N PRO A 485 -21.43 3.68 21.97
CA PRO A 485 -21.41 4.70 23.01
C PRO A 485 -20.04 5.39 23.14
N GLU A 486 -18.95 4.78 22.64
CA GLU A 486 -17.59 5.31 22.74
C GLU A 486 -17.37 6.60 21.95
N LEU A 487 -18.09 6.81 20.85
CA LEU A 487 -17.96 8.01 20.00
C LEU A 487 -18.65 9.25 20.60
N GLY A 488 -19.50 9.03 21.61
CA GLY A 488 -20.33 10.06 22.20
C GLY A 488 -21.44 10.57 21.28
N PRO A 489 -22.34 11.44 21.79
CA PRO A 489 -23.55 11.88 21.08
C PRO A 489 -23.29 12.83 19.90
N ASN A 490 -22.07 13.37 19.77
CA ASN A 490 -21.74 14.41 18.79
C ASN A 490 -21.08 13.87 17.51
N SER A 491 -20.97 12.55 17.35
CA SER A 491 -20.45 11.95 16.12
C SER A 491 -21.55 11.89 15.05
N VAL A 492 -21.25 12.37 13.85
CA VAL A 492 -22.23 12.42 12.75
C VAL A 492 -21.68 11.69 11.53
N ARG A 493 -22.53 10.95 10.82
CA ARG A 493 -22.16 10.24 9.59
C ARG A 493 -21.76 11.20 8.48
N ALA A 494 -20.77 10.82 7.70
CA ALA A 494 -20.29 11.60 6.55
C ALA A 494 -21.40 11.77 5.50
N GLN A 495 -22.08 10.70 5.12
CA GLN A 495 -23.20 10.71 4.17
C GLN A 495 -24.34 9.81 4.63
N ASP A 496 -25.55 10.18 4.20
CA ASP A 496 -26.80 9.49 4.54
C ASP A 496 -27.54 8.99 3.28
N ARG A 497 -26.92 9.10 2.09
CA ARG A 497 -27.54 8.79 0.80
C ARG A 497 -27.56 7.30 0.50
N ILE A 498 -26.50 6.58 0.86
CA ILE A 498 -26.35 5.14 0.63
C ILE A 498 -25.83 4.51 1.92
N VAL A 499 -26.71 3.87 2.68
CA VAL A 499 -26.36 3.25 3.96
C VAL A 499 -26.32 1.74 3.82
N LEU A 500 -25.26 1.12 4.34
CA LEU A 500 -25.13 -0.32 4.43
C LEU A 500 -26.10 -0.84 5.50
N ALA A 501 -26.99 -1.76 5.13
CA ALA A 501 -28.02 -2.26 6.01
C ALA A 501 -27.50 -3.37 6.94
N THR A 502 -27.77 -3.24 8.24
CA THR A 502 -27.54 -4.31 9.21
C THR A 502 -28.56 -5.43 9.03
N LYS A 503 -28.25 -6.62 9.55
CA LYS A 503 -29.20 -7.73 9.50
C LYS A 503 -30.50 -7.37 10.22
N ALA A 504 -30.40 -6.77 11.40
CA ALA A 504 -31.55 -6.32 12.18
C ALA A 504 -32.44 -5.34 11.40
N ALA A 505 -31.85 -4.41 10.65
CA ALA A 505 -32.61 -3.49 9.80
C ALA A 505 -33.30 -4.21 8.63
N LEU A 506 -32.63 -5.19 8.01
CA LEU A 506 -33.20 -6.01 6.93
C LEU A 506 -34.33 -6.91 7.43
N GLU A 507 -34.17 -7.55 8.58
CA GLU A 507 -35.20 -8.36 9.23
C GLU A 507 -36.42 -7.52 9.61
N ALA A 508 -36.20 -6.32 10.17
CA ALA A 508 -37.28 -5.38 10.50
C ALA A 508 -38.03 -4.86 9.26
N ALA A 509 -37.34 -4.75 8.11
CA ALA A 509 -37.93 -4.32 6.85
C ALA A 509 -38.73 -5.43 6.14
N GLN A 510 -38.61 -6.69 6.56
CA GLN A 510 -39.35 -7.79 5.94
C GLN A 510 -40.80 -7.87 6.45
N SER A 511 -41.74 -7.88 5.50
CA SER A 511 -43.17 -8.02 5.78
C SER A 511 -43.60 -9.44 6.17
N GLN A 512 -42.77 -10.46 5.91
CA GLN A 512 -43.00 -11.85 6.32
C GLN A 512 -41.68 -12.50 6.79
N PRO A 513 -41.60 -12.98 8.04
CA PRO A 513 -40.39 -13.64 8.53
C PRO A 513 -40.27 -15.04 7.92
N LYS A 514 -39.47 -15.19 6.87
CA LYS A 514 -39.07 -16.52 6.38
C LYS A 514 -38.03 -17.10 7.34
N LYS A 515 -38.51 -17.85 8.32
CA LYS A 515 -37.69 -18.34 9.43
C LYS A 515 -37.27 -19.79 9.18
N ASN A 516 -36.24 -20.00 8.37
CA ASN A 516 -35.50 -21.26 8.39
C ASN A 516 -34.54 -21.22 9.59
N THR A 517 -34.81 -21.98 10.64
CA THR A 517 -34.04 -21.96 11.91
C THR A 517 -32.57 -22.40 11.78
N TRP A 518 -32.21 -23.05 10.67
CA TRP A 518 -30.90 -23.66 10.46
C TRP A 518 -30.07 -22.96 9.37
N ILE A 519 -30.69 -22.11 8.55
CA ILE A 519 -30.04 -21.41 7.43
C ILE A 519 -30.43 -19.94 7.54
N ASP A 520 -29.44 -19.09 7.71
CA ASP A 520 -29.63 -17.65 7.68
C ASP A 520 -29.82 -17.21 6.23
N GLU A 521 -31.06 -16.90 5.84
CA GLU A 521 -31.37 -16.43 4.48
C GLU A 521 -31.00 -14.95 4.28
N ILE A 522 -30.83 -14.20 5.38
CA ILE A 522 -30.59 -12.75 5.36
C ILE A 522 -29.21 -12.50 5.95
N THR A 523 -28.26 -12.19 5.08
CA THR A 523 -26.93 -11.74 5.49
C THR A 523 -26.90 -10.21 5.48
N GLY A 524 -26.75 -9.62 6.65
CA GLY A 524 -26.53 -8.17 6.81
C GLY A 524 -25.06 -7.80 6.63
N TRP A 525 -24.80 -6.51 6.41
CA TRP A 525 -23.44 -5.99 6.41
C TRP A 525 -22.99 -5.76 7.86
N GLU A 526 -22.25 -6.70 8.43
CA GLU A 526 -21.84 -6.68 9.84
C GLU A 526 -20.34 -6.90 9.99
N GLY A 527 -19.71 -6.19 10.92
CA GLY A 527 -18.29 -6.36 11.25
C GLY A 527 -17.31 -5.72 10.27
N GLY A 528 -17.79 -4.98 9.27
CA GLY A 528 -16.97 -4.22 8.33
C GLY A 528 -16.95 -4.80 6.90
N PHE A 529 -16.07 -4.26 6.07
CA PHE A 529 -15.91 -4.73 4.69
C PHE A 529 -15.13 -6.04 4.64
N TYR A 530 -15.70 -7.06 4.02
CA TYR A 530 -15.04 -8.34 3.75
C TYR A 530 -15.06 -8.65 2.25
N ARG A 531 -13.90 -9.01 1.70
CA ARG A 531 -13.72 -9.42 0.30
C ARG A 531 -14.76 -10.43 -0.18
N ASP A 532 -14.97 -11.50 0.58
CA ASP A 532 -15.85 -12.60 0.19
C ASP A 532 -17.34 -12.20 0.22
N VAL A 533 -17.73 -11.34 1.18
CA VAL A 533 -19.08 -10.76 1.23
C VAL A 533 -19.32 -9.88 0.01
N PHE A 534 -18.35 -9.03 -0.35
CA PHE A 534 -18.45 -8.18 -1.54
C PHE A 534 -18.65 -8.99 -2.83
N PHE A 535 -17.84 -10.03 -3.05
CA PHE A 535 -17.97 -10.86 -4.26
C PHE A 535 -19.26 -11.70 -4.25
N SER A 536 -19.78 -12.09 -3.09
CA SER A 536 -21.03 -12.84 -3.01
C SER A 536 -22.31 -11.98 -3.10
N LEU A 537 -22.19 -10.63 -3.09
CA LEU A 537 -23.34 -9.73 -3.14
C LEU A 537 -24.29 -10.02 -4.31
N GLY A 538 -25.57 -10.22 -4.00
CA GLY A 538 -26.61 -10.45 -5.00
C GLY A 538 -26.55 -11.82 -5.68
N GLN A 539 -25.77 -12.77 -5.14
CA GLN A 539 -25.61 -14.11 -5.69
C GLN A 539 -26.01 -15.19 -4.67
N PRO A 540 -26.60 -16.32 -5.12
CA PRO A 540 -26.96 -17.41 -4.23
C PRO A 540 -25.71 -18.17 -3.78
N VAL A 541 -25.15 -17.78 -2.63
CA VAL A 541 -24.01 -18.48 -2.02
C VAL A 541 -24.48 -19.32 -0.83
N GLY A 542 -24.39 -20.65 -0.94
CA GLY A 542 -24.78 -21.58 0.13
C GLY A 542 -23.59 -22.22 0.83
N ASN A 543 -22.53 -22.55 0.08
CA ASN A 543 -21.37 -23.32 0.55
C ASN A 543 -20.03 -22.78 0.00
N ALA A 544 -18.91 -23.30 0.54
CA ALA A 544 -17.56 -22.93 0.11
C ALA A 544 -17.27 -23.25 -1.37
N GLU A 545 -17.89 -24.29 -1.93
CA GLU A 545 -17.78 -24.63 -3.36
C GLU A 545 -18.53 -23.62 -4.24
N ASP A 546 -19.62 -23.03 -3.75
CA ASP A 546 -20.32 -21.96 -4.46
C ASP A 546 -19.48 -20.68 -4.47
N MET A 547 -18.79 -20.38 -3.36
CA MET A 547 -17.82 -19.28 -3.30
C MET A 547 -16.65 -19.47 -4.27
N LYS A 548 -16.19 -20.70 -4.50
CA LYS A 548 -15.16 -20.96 -5.54
C LYS A 548 -15.68 -20.60 -6.92
N LYS A 549 -16.92 -20.94 -7.25
CA LYS A 549 -17.57 -20.58 -8.53
C LYS A 549 -17.75 -19.08 -8.69
N VAL A 550 -18.11 -18.36 -7.63
CA VAL A 550 -18.19 -16.89 -7.64
C VAL A 550 -16.81 -16.25 -7.85
N ASN A 551 -15.76 -16.89 -7.33
CA ASN A 551 -14.39 -16.46 -7.50
C ASN A 551 -13.74 -16.99 -8.80
N GLU A 552 -14.45 -17.77 -9.63
CA GLU A 552 -13.94 -18.19 -10.94
C GLU A 552 -13.90 -16.99 -11.89
N GLU A 553 -12.74 -16.76 -12.50
CA GLU A 553 -12.44 -15.62 -13.38
C GLU A 553 -13.37 -15.47 -14.60
N ASN A 554 -14.13 -16.52 -14.95
CA ASN A 554 -15.03 -16.52 -16.11
C ASN A 554 -16.53 -16.49 -15.74
N SER A 555 -16.88 -16.35 -14.46
CA SER A 555 -18.28 -16.31 -14.06
C SER A 555 -18.90 -14.94 -14.37
N ALA A 556 -19.90 -14.91 -15.26
CA ALA A 556 -20.61 -13.68 -15.57
C ALA A 556 -21.39 -13.21 -14.34
N VAL A 557 -21.09 -12.00 -13.86
CA VAL A 557 -21.79 -11.42 -12.71
C VAL A 557 -23.19 -10.96 -13.14
N PRO A 558 -24.27 -11.38 -12.45
CA PRO A 558 -25.61 -10.90 -12.76
C PRO A 558 -25.71 -9.37 -12.67
N GLU A 559 -26.51 -8.75 -13.53
CA GLU A 559 -26.65 -7.28 -13.58
C GLU A 559 -27.12 -6.69 -12.24
N SER A 560 -28.03 -7.37 -11.54
CA SER A 560 -28.48 -6.98 -10.21
C SER A 560 -27.36 -7.00 -9.16
N ALA A 561 -26.50 -8.01 -9.21
CA ALA A 561 -25.32 -8.12 -8.35
C ALA A 561 -24.31 -7.00 -8.65
N MET A 562 -24.07 -6.70 -9.93
CA MET A 562 -23.21 -5.58 -10.33
C MET A 562 -23.74 -4.24 -9.82
N LYS A 563 -25.05 -3.98 -9.91
CA LYS A 563 -25.68 -2.76 -9.38
C LYS A 563 -25.50 -2.63 -7.86
N LEU A 564 -25.56 -3.73 -7.11
CA LEU A 564 -25.30 -3.70 -5.66
C LEU A 564 -23.84 -3.38 -5.35
N ARG A 565 -22.90 -4.01 -6.06
CA ARG A 565 -21.46 -3.68 -5.95
C ARG A 565 -21.19 -2.22 -6.31
N GLU A 566 -21.89 -1.70 -7.32
CA GLU A 566 -21.81 -0.28 -7.70
C GLU A 566 -22.24 0.66 -6.58
N LEU A 567 -23.33 0.34 -5.89
CA LEU A 567 -23.79 1.13 -4.74
C LEU A 567 -22.79 1.12 -3.58
N VAL A 568 -22.15 -0.02 -3.30
CA VAL A 568 -21.09 -0.12 -2.28
C VAL A 568 -19.90 0.77 -2.64
N GLY A 569 -19.43 0.71 -3.89
CA GLY A 569 -18.36 1.58 -4.38
C GLY A 569 -18.73 3.07 -4.32
N ARG A 570 -19.99 3.40 -4.64
CA ARG A 570 -20.48 4.79 -4.61
C ARG A 570 -20.58 5.32 -3.19
N ALA A 571 -21.08 4.53 -2.24
CA ALA A 571 -21.11 4.88 -0.82
C ALA A 571 -19.70 5.21 -0.30
N TYR A 572 -18.75 4.30 -0.57
CA TYR A 572 -17.33 4.48 -0.22
C TYR A 572 -16.75 5.80 -0.74
N LEU A 573 -17.04 6.14 -2.01
CA LEU A 573 -16.58 7.40 -2.60
C LEU A 573 -17.19 8.63 -1.95
N LEU A 574 -18.50 8.61 -1.67
CA LEU A 574 -19.19 9.72 -1.03
C LEU A 574 -18.64 9.97 0.38
N ASP A 575 -18.41 8.90 1.15
CA ASP A 575 -17.78 8.96 2.47
C ASP A 575 -16.42 9.66 2.42
N LEU A 576 -15.49 9.17 1.58
CA LEU A 576 -14.16 9.79 1.47
C LEU A 576 -14.23 11.23 0.98
N SER A 577 -15.14 11.52 0.04
CA SER A 577 -15.27 12.85 -0.54
C SER A 577 -15.75 13.87 0.49
N VAL A 578 -16.71 13.51 1.35
CA VAL A 578 -17.15 14.39 2.45
C VAL A 578 -16.08 14.52 3.52
N LEU A 579 -15.41 13.41 3.92
CA LEU A 579 -14.33 13.47 4.90
C LEU A 579 -13.16 14.33 4.42
N SER A 580 -12.83 14.29 3.12
CA SER A 580 -11.73 15.08 2.54
C SER A 580 -11.92 16.60 2.60
N LYS A 581 -13.14 17.09 2.86
CA LYS A 581 -13.44 18.53 3.00
C LYS A 581 -13.20 19.08 4.41
N ALA A 582 -12.92 18.20 5.38
CA ALA A 582 -12.56 18.58 6.73
C ALA A 582 -11.13 19.18 6.78
N ASP A 583 -10.85 19.94 7.83
CA ASP A 583 -9.54 20.57 8.04
C ASP A 583 -8.49 19.56 8.52
N THR A 584 -8.94 18.53 9.25
CA THR A 584 -8.10 17.47 9.81
C THR A 584 -8.74 16.09 9.63
N VAL A 585 -7.91 15.04 9.60
CA VAL A 585 -8.34 13.65 9.46
C VAL A 585 -7.62 12.77 10.48
N VAL A 586 -8.37 11.92 11.18
CA VAL A 586 -7.85 10.85 12.05
C VAL A 586 -8.23 9.50 11.46
N CYS A 587 -7.25 8.63 11.23
CA CYS A 587 -7.49 7.32 10.62
C CYS A 587 -6.33 6.35 10.85
N THR A 588 -6.44 5.13 10.30
CA THR A 588 -5.44 4.06 10.39
C THR A 588 -4.73 3.84 9.06
N VAL A 589 -3.40 3.99 9.03
CA VAL A 589 -2.62 3.95 7.77
C VAL A 589 -2.64 2.59 7.06
N SER A 590 -2.91 1.50 7.80
CA SER A 590 -3.22 0.17 7.24
C SER A 590 -4.34 0.22 6.20
N SER A 591 -5.33 1.11 6.39
CA SER A 591 -6.41 1.32 5.43
C SER A 591 -5.95 2.20 4.27
N THR A 592 -6.18 1.73 3.04
CA THR A 592 -5.92 2.54 1.85
C THR A 592 -6.76 3.81 1.85
N SER A 593 -7.97 3.79 2.41
CA SER A 593 -8.80 4.99 2.61
C SER A 593 -8.07 6.10 3.36
N CYS A 594 -7.39 5.75 4.46
CA CYS A 594 -6.63 6.71 5.26
C CYS A 594 -5.50 7.35 4.45
N ARG A 595 -4.83 6.53 3.63
CA ARG A 595 -3.75 6.98 2.73
C ARG A 595 -4.28 7.85 1.58
N LEU A 596 -5.46 7.53 1.04
CA LEU A 596 -6.15 8.36 0.04
C LEU A 596 -6.56 9.71 0.63
N LEU A 597 -7.13 9.74 1.84
CA LEU A 597 -7.50 10.99 2.52
C LEU A 597 -6.31 11.93 2.70
N ALA A 598 -5.12 11.40 3.03
CA ALA A 598 -3.90 12.19 3.06
C ALA A 598 -3.61 12.84 1.69
N VAL A 599 -3.70 12.07 0.60
CA VAL A 599 -3.52 12.57 -0.78
C VAL A 599 -4.57 13.65 -1.12
N MET A 600 -5.82 13.46 -0.73
CA MET A 600 -6.92 14.41 -0.95
C MET A 600 -6.72 15.73 -0.18
N MET A 601 -6.16 15.68 1.03
CA MET A 601 -5.79 16.87 1.80
C MET A 601 -4.56 17.58 1.24
N GLY A 602 -3.66 16.84 0.57
CA GLY A 602 -2.43 17.36 -0.01
C GLY A 602 -1.25 17.37 0.98
N TRP A 603 -0.03 17.39 0.45
CA TRP A 603 1.21 17.18 1.22
C TRP A 603 1.42 18.22 2.34
N GLY A 604 1.17 19.50 2.04
CA GLY A 604 1.35 20.58 2.99
C GLY A 604 0.45 20.43 4.21
N SER A 605 -0.86 20.29 3.98
CA SER A 605 -1.84 20.11 5.06
C SER A 605 -1.66 18.78 5.79
N ALA A 606 -1.63 17.66 5.06
CA ALA A 606 -1.61 16.33 5.65
C ALA A 606 -0.31 16.06 6.43
N VAL A 607 0.84 16.30 5.79
CA VAL A 607 2.16 15.85 6.29
C VAL A 607 2.94 16.98 6.96
N GLN A 608 3.05 18.16 6.33
CA GLN A 608 3.87 19.25 6.89
C GLN A 608 3.22 19.92 8.10
N GLU A 609 1.90 20.12 8.05
CA GLU A 609 1.12 20.71 9.14
C GLU A 609 0.61 19.67 10.14
N GLY A 610 0.74 18.37 9.82
CA GLY A 610 0.32 17.27 10.70
C GLY A 610 -1.20 17.20 10.91
N LYS A 611 -1.99 17.67 9.93
CA LYS A 611 -3.47 17.63 9.99
C LYS A 611 -4.05 16.26 9.65
N TRP A 612 -3.25 15.38 9.06
CA TRP A 612 -3.58 13.97 8.91
C TRP A 612 -2.86 13.17 10.02
N ARG A 613 -3.62 12.50 10.87
CA ARG A 613 -3.10 11.73 12.01
C ARG A 613 -3.38 10.25 11.84
N ASN A 614 -2.29 9.49 11.76
CA ASN A 614 -2.31 8.04 11.87
C ASN A 614 -2.34 7.63 13.35
N ILE A 615 -3.26 6.73 13.71
CA ILE A 615 -3.33 6.10 15.05
C ILE A 615 -2.91 4.63 15.04
N ASP A 616 -2.50 4.11 13.89
CA ASP A 616 -2.01 2.75 13.70
C ASP A 616 -0.48 2.73 13.81
N GLY A 617 0.02 2.69 15.05
CA GLY A 617 1.46 2.62 15.35
C GLY A 617 2.30 3.80 14.81
N GLN A 618 3.62 3.58 14.72
CA GLN A 618 4.59 4.56 14.21
C GLN A 618 4.85 4.39 12.70
N PHE A 619 3.81 4.08 11.94
CA PHE A 619 3.93 3.89 10.49
C PHE A 619 3.63 5.20 9.75
N ASP A 620 4.54 5.55 8.84
CA ASP A 620 4.42 6.71 7.96
C ASP A 620 3.50 6.42 6.77
N TRP A 621 3.06 7.49 6.11
CA TRP A 621 2.33 7.37 4.84
C TRP A 621 3.17 6.66 3.79
N LYS A 622 2.54 5.76 3.03
CA LYS A 622 3.10 5.08 1.85
C LYS A 622 2.08 5.06 0.72
N GLY A 623 2.56 5.06 -0.53
CA GLY A 623 1.71 4.91 -1.73
C GLY A 623 1.15 3.50 -1.89
N ILE A 624 1.42 2.85 -3.02
CA ILE A 624 1.06 1.44 -3.23
C ILE A 624 1.89 0.54 -2.32
N MET A 625 1.24 -0.40 -1.65
CA MET A 625 1.90 -1.56 -1.03
C MET A 625 1.68 -2.74 -1.96
N TRP A 626 2.77 -3.38 -2.37
CA TRP A 626 2.83 -4.38 -3.45
C TRP A 626 3.44 -5.69 -2.96
#